data_AF-A0A2N2SNU7-F1
#
_entry.id   AF-A0A2N2SNU7-F1
#
_cell.length_a   1.000
_cell.length_b   1.000
_cell.length_c   1.000
_cell.angle_alpha   90.00
_cell.angle_beta   90.00
_cell.angle_gamma   90.00
#
_symmetry.space_group_name_H-M   'P 1'
#
loop_
_entity.id
_entity.type
_entity.pdbx_description
1 polymer ?
#
loop_
_entity_poly.entity_id
_entity_poly.type
_entity_poly.pdbx_seq_one_letter_code
_entity_poly.pdbx_strand_id
1 'polypeptide(L)'
;SPAGEVVVPGELLYRKPMLVIRGTFKPVTCVNIDMMLGGQKQFSQESAVDESEILSLAEITMNSLVSGDNIDGADFLARIDLLASQGYTVMISDYVRFFRLRAYLRRYTQKPIGIVLSVRDLEVLFDEKYYEGLEGGILEAFGKLFPDNTHVYVYPSRRHGAAEMVTLDNVPVPAHLRHLLTHLTENGKLVAIEPQDAGHLEIDSAETLAGLRRGHGPWENDVPAGVAQRIIERRLLGFDSE
;
A
#
# COMPACT_ATOMS: atom_id res chain seq x y z
N SER A 1 9.20 5.66 13.63
CA SER A 1 7.94 6.34 14.01
C SER A 1 7.79 7.60 13.16
N PRO A 2 6.64 8.32 13.19
CA PRO A 2 6.49 9.59 12.49
C PRO A 2 7.49 10.67 12.94
N ALA A 3 8.05 10.53 14.14
CA ALA A 3 9.11 11.42 14.65
C ALA A 3 10.51 11.12 14.07
N GLY A 4 10.64 10.14 13.15
CA GLY A 4 11.93 9.70 12.61
C GLY A 4 12.72 8.78 13.54
N GLU A 5 12.14 8.36 14.67
CA GLU A 5 12.82 7.50 15.63
C GLU A 5 12.67 6.03 15.27
N VAL A 6 13.74 5.25 15.50
CA VAL A 6 13.68 3.79 15.42
C VAL A 6 12.94 3.27 16.64
N VAL A 7 11.89 2.46 16.40
CA VAL A 7 11.07 1.89 17.46
C VAL A 7 11.15 0.37 17.42
N VAL A 8 11.15 -0.26 18.59
CA VAL A 8 11.13 -1.71 18.72
C VAL A 8 9.73 -2.23 18.33
N PRO A 9 9.61 -3.13 17.34
CA PRO A 9 8.30 -3.62 16.88
C PRO A 9 7.45 -4.24 17.99
N GLY A 10 8.07 -4.93 18.94
CA GLY A 10 7.38 -5.55 20.07
C GLY A 10 6.68 -4.55 21.00
N GLU A 11 7.11 -3.29 21.06
CA GLU A 11 6.45 -2.27 21.86
C GLU A 11 5.31 -1.60 21.08
N LEU A 12 5.57 -1.29 19.81
CA LEU A 12 4.63 -0.55 18.98
C LEU A 12 3.46 -1.39 18.48
N LEU A 13 3.73 -2.63 18.04
CA LEU A 13 2.75 -3.48 17.36
C LEU A 13 1.90 -4.30 18.34
N TYR A 14 2.30 -4.37 19.61
CA TYR A 14 1.71 -5.32 20.57
C TYR A 14 0.24 -5.04 20.85
N ARG A 15 -0.61 -6.05 20.59
CA ARG A 15 -2.06 -6.00 20.81
C ARG A 15 -2.74 -4.79 20.18
N LYS A 16 -2.24 -4.30 19.04
CA LYS A 16 -2.90 -3.26 18.24
C LYS A 16 -3.66 -3.89 17.06
N PRO A 17 -4.87 -3.40 16.71
CA PRO A 17 -5.40 -3.61 15.37
C PRO A 17 -4.52 -2.83 14.39
N MET A 18 -4.16 -3.44 13.26
CA MET A 18 -3.17 -2.84 12.36
C MET A 18 -3.74 -2.67 10.97
N LEU A 19 -3.53 -1.49 10.39
CA LEU A 19 -3.85 -1.22 9.00
C LEU A 19 -2.55 -0.88 8.27
N VAL A 20 -2.24 -1.62 7.21
CA VAL A 20 -0.95 -1.51 6.53
C VAL A 20 -1.18 -1.22 5.05
N ILE A 21 -0.64 -0.10 4.57
CA ILE A 21 -0.48 0.14 3.13
C ILE A 21 0.93 -0.25 2.71
N ARG A 22 1.04 -1.02 1.62
CA ARG A 22 2.31 -1.36 1.00
C ARG A 22 2.49 -0.52 -0.25
N GLY A 23 3.69 0.01 -0.48
CA GLY A 23 3.96 0.78 -1.69
C GLY A 23 5.42 1.17 -1.84
N THR A 24 5.74 1.65 -3.04
CA THR A 24 7.07 2.22 -3.35
C THR A 24 7.23 3.62 -2.76
N PHE A 25 6.14 4.38 -2.66
CA PHE A 25 6.05 5.76 -2.13
C PHE A 25 7.10 6.71 -2.69
N LYS A 26 7.27 6.71 -4.01
CA LYS A 26 8.24 7.55 -4.73
C LYS A 26 7.54 8.47 -5.74
N PRO A 27 6.99 9.61 -5.30
CA PRO A 27 6.72 10.02 -3.91
C PRO A 27 5.48 9.34 -3.33
N VAL A 28 5.17 9.61 -2.06
CA VAL A 28 3.82 9.40 -1.52
C VAL A 28 2.87 10.41 -2.16
N THR A 29 1.73 9.95 -2.68
CA THR A 29 0.76 10.75 -3.43
C THR A 29 -0.58 10.89 -2.70
N CYS A 30 -1.44 11.80 -3.15
CA CYS A 30 -2.79 11.98 -2.63
C CYS A 30 -3.63 10.69 -2.74
N VAL A 31 -3.43 9.88 -3.80
CA VAL A 31 -4.09 8.58 -3.90
C VAL A 31 -3.67 7.62 -2.78
N ASN A 32 -2.42 7.61 -2.35
CA ASN A 32 -2.00 6.78 -1.20
C ASN A 32 -2.69 7.23 0.10
N ILE A 33 -2.87 8.54 0.29
CA ILE A 33 -3.58 9.09 1.45
C ILE A 33 -5.05 8.69 1.41
N ASP A 34 -5.71 8.85 0.27
CA ASP A 34 -7.11 8.48 0.06
C ASP A 34 -7.36 6.98 0.29
N MET A 35 -6.48 6.14 -0.27
CA MET A 35 -6.46 4.70 -0.02
C MET A 35 -6.47 4.36 1.47
N MET A 36 -5.58 5.00 2.24
CA MET A 36 -5.48 4.75 3.68
C MET A 36 -6.67 5.28 4.46
N LEU A 37 -7.19 6.46 4.11
CA LEU A 37 -8.37 7.03 4.76
C LEU A 37 -9.61 6.16 4.51
N GLY A 38 -9.84 5.75 3.26
CA GLY A 38 -10.94 4.86 2.91
C GLY A 38 -10.81 3.48 3.57
N GLY A 39 -9.60 2.90 3.54
CA GLY A 39 -9.30 1.65 4.23
C GLY A 39 -9.49 1.74 5.74
N GLN A 40 -9.08 2.84 6.38
CA GLN A 40 -9.25 3.06 7.82
C GLN A 40 -10.72 3.23 8.20
N LYS A 41 -11.48 3.98 7.42
CA LYS A 41 -12.92 4.16 7.61
C LYS A 41 -13.64 2.82 7.62
N GLN A 42 -13.36 1.93 6.68
CA GLN A 42 -13.97 0.60 6.63
C GLN A 42 -13.41 -0.35 7.71
N PHE A 43 -12.10 -0.34 7.93
CA PHE A 43 -11.47 -1.19 8.95
C PHE A 43 -11.95 -0.86 10.37
N SER A 44 -12.26 0.40 10.67
CA SER A 44 -12.83 0.81 11.96
C SER A 44 -14.24 0.28 12.22
N GLN A 45 -14.96 -0.18 11.18
CA GLN A 45 -16.31 -0.73 11.31
C GLN A 45 -16.30 -2.21 11.73
N GLU A 46 -15.14 -2.86 11.68
CA GLU A 46 -14.98 -4.22 12.17
C GLU A 46 -15.23 -4.28 13.67
N SER A 47 -16.14 -5.16 14.11
CA SER A 47 -16.57 -5.25 15.53
C SER A 47 -15.43 -5.47 16.54
N ALA A 48 -14.28 -5.98 16.09
CA ALA A 48 -13.10 -6.23 16.90
C ALA A 48 -12.04 -5.11 16.83
N VAL A 49 -12.36 -3.97 16.21
CA VAL A 49 -11.48 -2.82 16.04
C VAL A 49 -12.01 -1.62 16.84
N ASP A 50 -11.17 -1.10 17.74
CA ASP A 50 -11.34 0.22 18.31
C ASP A 50 -10.56 1.22 17.45
N GLU A 51 -11.26 2.18 16.85
CA GLU A 51 -10.67 3.17 15.94
C GLU A 51 -9.50 3.94 16.59
N SER A 52 -9.61 4.24 17.88
CA SER A 52 -8.58 4.98 18.62
C SER A 52 -7.29 4.17 18.84
N GLU A 53 -7.35 2.85 18.65
CA GLU A 53 -6.21 1.95 18.80
C GLU A 53 -5.58 1.53 17.48
N ILE A 54 -6.16 1.87 16.32
CA ILE A 54 -5.64 1.48 15.01
C ILE A 54 -4.22 2.00 14.85
N LEU A 55 -3.30 1.08 14.59
CA LEU A 55 -1.94 1.41 14.20
C LEU A 55 -1.82 1.36 12.67
N SER A 56 -1.68 2.54 12.06
CA SER A 56 -1.46 2.69 10.63
C SER A 56 0.03 2.59 10.29
N LEU A 57 0.39 1.67 9.39
CA LEU A 57 1.74 1.44 8.92
C LEU A 57 1.84 1.69 7.41
N ALA A 58 2.91 2.34 6.98
CA ALA A 58 3.34 2.33 5.59
C ALA A 58 4.52 1.36 5.46
N GLU A 59 4.38 0.32 4.65
CA GLU A 59 5.42 -0.67 4.45
C GLU A 59 6.14 -0.47 3.11
N ILE A 60 7.46 -0.28 3.19
CA ILE A 60 8.35 -0.22 2.02
C ILE A 60 9.17 -1.51 1.97
N THR A 61 9.03 -2.24 0.86
CA THR A 61 9.84 -3.44 0.65
C THR A 61 11.25 -3.06 0.17
N MET A 62 12.27 -3.75 0.66
CA MET A 62 13.65 -3.64 0.18
C MET A 62 13.74 -3.97 -1.32
N ASN A 63 12.86 -4.82 -1.84
CA ASN A 63 12.79 -5.12 -3.28
C ASN A 63 12.43 -3.88 -4.12
N SER A 64 11.64 -2.95 -3.58
CA SER A 64 11.32 -1.68 -4.25
C SER A 64 12.48 -0.66 -4.23
N LEU A 65 13.60 -1.01 -3.58
CA LEU A 65 14.82 -0.20 -3.51
C LEU A 65 15.88 -0.64 -4.50
N VAL A 66 15.71 -1.81 -5.11
CA VAL A 66 16.68 -2.40 -6.03
C VAL A 66 16.37 -1.91 -7.45
N SER A 67 17.16 -0.96 -7.94
CA SER A 67 17.22 -0.61 -9.37
C SER A 67 18.55 -1.13 -9.93
N GLY A 68 18.56 -2.34 -10.46
CA GLY A 68 19.82 -3.03 -10.79
C GLY A 68 20.59 -3.41 -9.51
N ASP A 69 21.90 -3.16 -9.45
CA ASP A 69 22.74 -3.55 -8.30
C ASP A 69 22.94 -2.45 -7.23
N ASN A 70 22.34 -1.26 -7.39
CA ASN A 70 22.55 -0.14 -6.47
C ASN A 70 21.28 0.25 -5.70
N ILE A 71 21.42 0.34 -4.36
CA ILE A 71 20.43 0.95 -3.48
C ILE A 71 20.76 2.45 -3.39
N ASP A 72 19.85 3.29 -3.87
CA ASP A 72 19.94 4.74 -3.63
C ASP A 72 19.44 5.04 -2.21
N GLY A 73 20.37 5.09 -1.27
CA GLY A 73 20.07 5.35 0.14
C GLY A 73 19.46 6.74 0.39
N ALA A 74 19.80 7.74 -0.43
CA ALA A 74 19.26 9.09 -0.28
C ALA A 74 17.79 9.13 -0.71
N ASP A 75 17.48 8.49 -1.83
CA ASP A 75 16.11 8.32 -2.30
C ASP A 75 15.27 7.55 -1.28
N PHE A 76 15.82 6.50 -0.67
CA PHE A 76 15.10 5.74 0.35
C PHE A 76 14.76 6.57 1.59
N LEU A 77 15.74 7.31 2.13
CA LEU A 77 15.52 8.19 3.28
C LEU A 77 14.49 9.28 2.96
N ALA A 78 14.53 9.83 1.74
CA ALA A 78 13.53 10.80 1.29
C ALA A 78 12.11 10.23 1.35
N ARG A 79 11.88 8.99 0.89
CA ARG A 79 10.56 8.34 0.96
C ARG A 79 10.08 8.19 2.40
N ILE A 80 10.97 7.77 3.31
CA ILE A 80 10.67 7.63 4.74
C ILE A 80 10.30 8.99 5.35
N ASP A 81 11.09 10.03 5.08
CA ASP A 81 10.85 11.38 5.58
C ASP A 81 9.51 11.95 5.09
N LEU A 82 9.18 11.72 3.82
CA LEU A 82 7.91 12.15 3.24
C LEU A 82 6.74 11.41 3.89
N LEU A 83 6.80 10.09 4.06
CA LEU A 83 5.77 9.33 4.78
C LEU A 83 5.63 9.76 6.25
N ALA A 84 6.75 9.94 6.95
CA ALA A 84 6.76 10.41 8.33
C ALA A 84 6.12 11.79 8.47
N SER A 85 6.34 12.68 7.48
CA SER A 85 5.69 13.99 7.43
C SER A 85 4.16 13.93 7.29
N GLN A 86 3.63 12.80 6.80
CA GLN A 86 2.20 12.53 6.71
C GLN A 86 1.66 11.73 7.91
N GLY A 87 2.48 11.53 8.95
CA GLY A 87 2.06 10.83 10.17
C GLY A 87 2.18 9.31 10.12
N TYR A 88 2.76 8.73 9.07
CA TYR A 88 2.93 7.28 8.99
C TYR A 88 4.06 6.78 9.87
N THR A 89 3.81 5.66 10.55
CA THR A 89 4.90 4.80 10.99
C THR A 89 5.36 3.98 9.79
N VAL A 90 6.64 4.11 9.43
CA VAL A 90 7.22 3.36 8.31
C VAL A 90 7.82 2.04 8.80
N MET A 91 7.43 0.95 8.14
CA MET A 91 8.04 -0.38 8.28
C MET A 91 8.88 -0.68 7.03
N ILE A 92 10.08 -1.19 7.24
CA ILE A 92 10.96 -1.65 6.16
C ILE A 92 11.03 -3.16 6.23
N SER A 93 10.81 -3.85 5.11
CA SER A 93 10.80 -5.31 5.09
C SER A 93 11.42 -5.90 3.84
N ASP A 94 11.83 -7.16 3.89
CA ASP A 94 12.18 -7.98 2.72
C ASP A 94 11.02 -8.90 2.29
N TYR A 95 9.80 -8.61 2.75
CA TYR A 95 8.65 -9.49 2.57
C TYR A 95 8.00 -9.30 1.21
N VAL A 96 8.54 -10.00 0.21
CA VAL A 96 7.98 -10.01 -1.15
C VAL A 96 6.49 -10.35 -1.12
N ARG A 97 6.12 -11.46 -0.47
CA ARG A 97 4.75 -11.99 -0.45
C ARG A 97 3.93 -11.45 0.72
N PHE A 98 2.69 -11.03 0.46
CA PHE A 98 1.79 -10.46 1.47
C PHE A 98 1.54 -11.40 2.66
N PHE A 99 1.46 -12.72 2.44
CA PHE A 99 1.31 -13.66 3.55
C PHE A 99 2.54 -13.67 4.49
N ARG A 100 3.75 -13.31 4.02
CA ARG A 100 4.94 -13.16 4.87
C ARG A 100 4.83 -11.91 5.74
N LEU A 101 4.35 -10.80 5.17
CA LEU A 101 4.05 -9.58 5.93
C LEU A 101 3.01 -9.88 7.02
N ARG A 102 1.88 -10.49 6.65
CA ARG A 102 0.86 -10.92 7.63
C ARG A 102 1.44 -11.86 8.69
N ALA A 103 2.25 -12.85 8.31
CA ALA A 103 2.87 -13.78 9.25
C ALA A 103 3.82 -13.09 10.24
N TYR A 104 4.54 -12.05 9.81
CA TYR A 104 5.36 -11.24 10.71
C TYR A 104 4.49 -10.45 11.70
N LEU A 105 3.52 -9.70 11.18
CA LEU A 105 2.59 -8.87 11.94
C LEU A 105 1.83 -9.68 13.01
N ARG A 106 1.39 -10.88 12.66
CA ARG A 106 0.67 -11.80 13.56
C ARG A 106 1.50 -12.28 14.75
N ARG A 107 2.83 -12.14 14.73
CA ARG A 107 3.69 -12.44 15.90
C ARG A 107 3.46 -11.48 17.06
N TYR A 108 2.94 -10.28 16.79
CA TYR A 108 2.81 -9.21 17.80
C TYR A 108 1.37 -8.95 18.25
N THR A 109 0.39 -9.28 17.41
CA THR A 109 -1.02 -9.01 17.71
C THR A 109 -1.93 -10.11 17.23
N GLN A 110 -2.95 -10.42 18.02
CA GLN A 110 -4.08 -11.28 17.63
C GLN A 110 -5.32 -10.45 17.21
N LYS A 111 -5.21 -9.11 17.26
CA LYS A 111 -6.27 -8.20 16.79
C LYS A 111 -6.35 -8.17 15.25
N PRO A 112 -7.40 -7.58 14.66
CA PRO A 112 -7.58 -7.56 13.23
C PRO A 112 -6.39 -6.94 12.47
N ILE A 113 -6.14 -7.42 11.25
CA ILE A 113 -5.12 -6.89 10.34
C ILE A 113 -5.80 -6.49 9.03
N GLY A 114 -5.76 -5.21 8.67
CA GLY A 114 -6.13 -4.71 7.36
C GLY A 114 -4.88 -4.49 6.50
N ILE A 115 -4.95 -4.90 5.24
CA ILE A 115 -3.92 -4.60 4.23
C ILE A 115 -4.57 -3.77 3.12
N VAL A 116 -4.08 -2.58 2.88
CA VAL A 116 -4.58 -1.66 1.86
C VAL A 116 -3.70 -1.77 0.61
N LEU A 117 -4.33 -1.94 -0.56
CA LEU A 117 -3.65 -2.01 -1.86
C LEU A 117 -4.51 -1.48 -3.00
N SER A 118 -3.90 -1.12 -4.12
CA SER A 118 -4.64 -0.75 -5.33
C SER A 118 -5.16 -1.99 -6.03
N VAL A 119 -6.27 -1.88 -6.75
CA VAL A 119 -6.73 -2.93 -7.67
C VAL A 119 -5.65 -3.33 -8.69
N ARG A 120 -4.69 -2.44 -9.01
CA ARG A 120 -3.52 -2.76 -9.84
C ARG A 120 -2.60 -3.78 -9.17
N ASP A 121 -2.43 -3.69 -7.85
CA ASP A 121 -1.65 -4.68 -7.07
C ASP A 121 -2.41 -6.00 -6.90
N LEU A 122 -3.74 -5.95 -6.96
CA LEU A 122 -4.58 -7.16 -6.92
C LEU A 122 -4.37 -8.04 -8.16
N GLU A 123 -4.15 -7.45 -9.33
CA GLU A 123 -3.80 -8.20 -10.55
C GLU A 123 -2.53 -9.04 -10.32
N VAL A 124 -1.52 -8.47 -9.65
CA VAL A 124 -0.27 -9.18 -9.30
C VAL A 124 -0.54 -10.29 -8.28
N LEU A 125 -1.43 -10.07 -7.31
CA LEU A 125 -1.81 -11.11 -6.34
C LEU A 125 -2.50 -12.32 -6.99
N PHE A 126 -3.11 -12.15 -8.17
CA PHE A 126 -3.74 -13.22 -8.95
C PHE A 126 -2.85 -13.76 -10.07
N ASP A 127 -1.59 -13.32 -10.19
CA ASP A 127 -0.60 -13.94 -11.07
C ASP A 127 0.03 -15.16 -10.40
N GLU A 128 -0.22 -16.36 -10.95
CA GLU A 128 0.31 -17.61 -10.39
C GLU A 128 1.85 -17.65 -10.39
N LYS A 129 2.53 -16.92 -11.28
CA LYS A 129 3.99 -16.82 -11.31
C LYS A 129 4.57 -16.23 -10.03
N TYR A 130 3.82 -15.33 -9.39
CA TYR A 130 4.21 -14.74 -8.12
C TYR A 130 4.38 -15.78 -7.00
N TYR A 131 3.74 -16.95 -7.14
CA TYR A 131 3.75 -18.06 -6.19
C TYR A 131 4.66 -19.22 -6.60
N GLU A 132 5.46 -19.08 -7.66
CA GLU A 132 6.45 -20.10 -8.04
C GLU A 132 7.33 -20.50 -6.84
N GLY A 133 7.55 -21.81 -6.68
CA GLY A 133 8.26 -22.39 -5.55
C GLY A 133 7.42 -22.65 -4.29
N LEU A 134 6.11 -22.33 -4.29
CA LEU A 134 5.16 -22.87 -3.30
C LEU A 134 4.53 -24.15 -3.84
N GLU A 135 4.52 -25.21 -3.04
CA GLU A 135 3.98 -26.52 -3.43
C GLU A 135 2.48 -26.42 -3.77
N GLY A 136 1.71 -25.67 -2.98
CA GLY A 136 0.29 -25.44 -3.23
C GLY A 136 -0.01 -24.13 -3.98
N GLY A 137 1.01 -23.48 -4.55
CA GLY A 137 0.87 -22.29 -5.39
C GLY A 137 0.02 -21.18 -4.78
N ILE A 138 -0.90 -20.62 -5.57
CA ILE A 138 -1.79 -19.54 -5.16
C ILE A 138 -2.71 -19.94 -3.99
N LEU A 139 -3.23 -21.17 -3.98
CA LEU A 139 -4.15 -21.61 -2.93
C LEU A 139 -3.45 -21.70 -1.57
N GLU A 140 -2.21 -22.20 -1.53
CA GLU A 140 -1.39 -22.17 -0.32
C GLU A 140 -1.13 -20.74 0.16
N ALA A 141 -0.81 -19.82 -0.76
CA ALA A 141 -0.53 -18.43 -0.42
C ALA A 141 -1.75 -17.71 0.17
N PHE A 142 -2.92 -17.87 -0.45
CA PHE A 142 -4.17 -17.28 0.04
C PHE A 142 -4.65 -17.94 1.32
N GLY A 143 -4.50 -19.26 1.45
CA GLY A 143 -4.75 -19.99 2.70
C GLY A 143 -3.87 -19.55 3.87
N LYS A 144 -2.67 -19.01 3.60
CA LYS A 144 -1.80 -18.38 4.61
C LYS A 144 -2.12 -16.91 4.87
N LEU A 145 -2.70 -16.20 3.89
CA LEU A 145 -3.02 -14.78 4.01
C LEU A 145 -4.30 -14.52 4.80
N PHE A 146 -5.35 -15.32 4.56
CA PHE A 146 -6.71 -15.09 5.06
C PHE A 146 -7.27 -15.96 6.23
N PRO A 147 -6.53 -16.87 6.89
CA PRO A 147 -7.13 -17.84 7.83
C PRO A 147 -7.67 -17.25 9.13
N ASP A 148 -7.43 -15.97 9.38
CA ASP A 148 -7.76 -15.22 10.60
C ASP A 148 -8.48 -13.91 10.26
N ASN A 149 -8.67 -13.03 11.25
CA ASN A 149 -9.29 -11.72 11.07
C ASN A 149 -8.34 -10.76 10.31
N THR A 150 -7.96 -11.18 9.10
CA THR A 150 -7.12 -10.48 8.15
C THR A 150 -7.96 -10.16 6.93
N HIS A 151 -8.00 -8.90 6.55
CA HIS A 151 -8.76 -8.39 5.41
C HIS A 151 -7.84 -7.59 4.49
N VAL A 152 -8.12 -7.66 3.20
CA VAL A 152 -7.46 -6.86 2.18
C VAL A 152 -8.47 -5.86 1.63
N TYR A 153 -8.16 -4.58 1.78
CA TYR A 153 -8.96 -3.46 1.32
C TYR A 153 -8.41 -2.97 -0.02
N VAL A 154 -9.24 -3.05 -1.06
CA VAL A 154 -8.85 -2.86 -2.46
C VAL A 154 -9.38 -1.54 -2.97
N TYR A 155 -8.47 -0.62 -3.26
CA TYR A 155 -8.81 0.70 -3.79
C TYR A 155 -8.94 0.66 -5.32
N PRO A 156 -10.01 1.22 -5.89
CA PRO A 156 -10.20 1.24 -7.34
C PRO A 156 -9.19 2.15 -8.03
N SER A 157 -9.01 1.99 -9.33
CA SER A 157 -8.17 2.89 -10.12
C SER A 157 -8.79 3.22 -11.46
N ARG A 158 -8.45 4.37 -12.01
CA ARG A 158 -8.84 4.78 -13.36
C ARG A 158 -7.57 5.13 -14.12
N ARG A 159 -7.45 4.64 -15.36
CA ARG A 159 -6.36 5.11 -16.23
C ARG A 159 -6.71 6.53 -16.68
N HIS A 160 -5.71 7.39 -16.80
CA HIS A 160 -5.92 8.77 -17.24
C HIS A 160 -6.67 8.79 -18.59
N GLY A 161 -7.79 9.52 -18.63
CA GLY A 161 -8.65 9.62 -19.82
C GLY A 161 -9.49 8.38 -20.16
N ALA A 162 -9.46 7.31 -19.36
CA ALA A 162 -10.35 6.17 -19.52
C ALA A 162 -11.74 6.47 -18.96
N ALA A 163 -12.79 6.02 -19.66
CA ALA A 163 -14.17 6.19 -19.21
C ALA A 163 -14.51 5.27 -18.02
N GLU A 164 -13.93 4.06 -18.01
CA GLU A 164 -14.25 3.03 -17.01
C GLU A 164 -13.20 2.95 -15.92
N MET A 165 -13.70 2.84 -14.68
CA MET A 165 -12.90 2.59 -13.48
C MET A 165 -12.75 1.07 -13.28
N VAL A 166 -11.54 0.64 -12.92
CA VAL A 166 -11.29 -0.73 -12.48
C VAL A 166 -11.51 -0.81 -10.97
N THR A 167 -12.33 -1.76 -10.54
CA THR A 167 -12.74 -2.02 -9.16
C THR A 167 -12.54 -3.49 -8.82
N LEU A 168 -12.80 -3.87 -7.57
CA LEU A 168 -12.81 -5.27 -7.17
C LEU A 168 -13.82 -6.13 -7.97
N ASP A 169 -14.89 -5.51 -8.49
CA ASP A 169 -15.97 -6.22 -9.19
C ASP A 169 -15.64 -6.53 -10.66
N ASN A 170 -14.78 -5.73 -11.28
CA ASN A 170 -14.46 -5.85 -12.71
C ASN A 170 -12.97 -6.05 -13.00
N VAL A 171 -12.13 -6.19 -11.96
CA VAL A 171 -10.70 -6.46 -12.10
C VAL A 171 -10.46 -7.70 -12.99
N PRO A 172 -9.58 -7.60 -14.00
CA PRO A 172 -9.29 -8.73 -14.86
C PRO A 172 -8.46 -9.78 -14.11
N VAL A 173 -9.07 -10.92 -13.78
CA VAL A 173 -8.37 -12.11 -13.28
C VAL A 173 -8.44 -13.26 -14.29
N PRO A 174 -7.46 -14.17 -14.32
CA PRO A 174 -7.53 -15.38 -15.13
C PRO A 174 -8.85 -16.12 -14.94
N ALA A 175 -9.42 -16.64 -16.02
CA ALA A 175 -10.78 -17.19 -16.00
C ALA A 175 -10.96 -18.32 -14.97
N HIS A 176 -9.93 -19.14 -14.75
CA HIS A 176 -9.93 -20.22 -13.75
C HIS A 176 -9.83 -19.74 -12.30
N LEU A 177 -9.42 -18.49 -12.05
CA LEU A 177 -9.32 -17.89 -10.72
C LEU A 177 -10.54 -17.02 -10.34
N ARG A 178 -11.51 -16.85 -11.24
CA ARG A 178 -12.71 -16.04 -10.97
C ARG A 178 -13.49 -16.51 -9.75
N HIS A 179 -13.67 -17.83 -9.59
CA HIS A 179 -14.38 -18.37 -8.43
C HIS A 179 -13.61 -18.19 -7.12
N LEU A 180 -12.26 -18.14 -7.18
CA LEU A 180 -11.45 -17.79 -6.03
C LEU A 180 -11.67 -16.33 -5.62
N LEU A 181 -11.66 -15.41 -6.59
CA LEU A 181 -11.98 -13.99 -6.34
C LEU A 181 -13.38 -13.85 -5.73
N THR A 182 -14.41 -14.46 -6.34
CA THR A 182 -15.77 -14.45 -5.81
C THR A 182 -15.83 -14.98 -4.38
N HIS A 183 -15.21 -16.13 -4.12
CA HIS A 183 -15.18 -16.71 -2.77
C HIS A 183 -14.56 -15.75 -1.75
N LEU A 184 -13.44 -15.12 -2.06
CA LEU A 184 -12.76 -14.21 -1.15
C LEU A 184 -13.56 -12.92 -0.91
N THR A 185 -14.19 -12.37 -1.94
CA THR A 185 -15.04 -11.17 -1.82
C THR A 185 -16.30 -11.47 -1.02
N GLU A 186 -17.02 -12.56 -1.33
CA GLU A 186 -18.25 -12.95 -0.61
C GLU A 186 -17.99 -13.29 0.86
N ASN A 187 -16.80 -13.78 1.19
CA ASN A 187 -16.39 -14.08 2.57
C ASN A 187 -15.72 -12.88 3.28
N GLY A 188 -15.80 -11.68 2.71
CA GLY A 188 -15.26 -10.44 3.30
C GLY A 188 -13.73 -10.40 3.41
N LYS A 189 -13.02 -11.31 2.74
CA LYS A 189 -11.55 -11.36 2.72
C LYS A 189 -10.97 -10.26 1.86
N LEU A 190 -11.65 -9.97 0.76
CA LEU A 190 -11.39 -8.82 -0.10
C LEU A 190 -12.55 -7.84 0.03
N VAL A 191 -12.25 -6.60 0.37
CA VAL A 191 -13.23 -5.54 0.60
C VAL A 191 -12.91 -4.38 -0.34
N ALA A 192 -13.89 -3.93 -1.11
CA ALA A 192 -13.70 -2.76 -1.98
C ALA A 192 -13.68 -1.47 -1.14
N ILE A 193 -12.71 -0.60 -1.37
CA ILE A 193 -12.66 0.74 -0.76
C ILE A 193 -13.48 1.72 -1.60
N GLU A 194 -14.30 2.52 -0.92
CA GLU A 194 -14.94 3.70 -1.51
C GLU A 194 -13.97 4.89 -1.52
N PRO A 195 -13.61 5.45 -2.69
CA PRO A 195 -12.79 6.66 -2.80
C PRO A 195 -13.40 7.83 -2.04
N GLN A 196 -12.60 8.56 -1.26
CA GLN A 196 -13.07 9.83 -0.68
C GLN A 196 -13.04 10.94 -1.73
N ASP A 197 -12.11 10.89 -2.69
CA ASP A 197 -12.05 11.82 -3.81
C ASP A 197 -11.80 11.09 -5.14
N ALA A 198 -12.78 11.18 -6.04
CA ALA A 198 -12.70 10.58 -7.37
C ALA A 198 -11.61 11.20 -8.26
N GLY A 199 -11.12 12.41 -7.95
CA GLY A 199 -10.01 13.06 -8.63
C GLY A 199 -8.67 12.35 -8.42
N HIS A 200 -8.50 11.62 -7.30
CA HIS A 200 -7.27 10.89 -7.02
C HIS A 200 -7.13 9.58 -7.82
N LEU A 201 -8.22 9.07 -8.41
CA LEU A 201 -8.24 7.77 -9.09
C LEU A 201 -7.32 7.68 -10.31
N GLU A 202 -6.99 8.83 -10.91
CA GLU A 202 -6.17 8.95 -12.11
C GLU A 202 -4.69 9.23 -11.80
N ILE A 203 -4.33 9.47 -10.53
CA ILE A 203 -2.95 9.75 -10.15
C ILE A 203 -2.09 8.51 -10.41
N ASP A 204 -1.07 8.67 -11.25
CA ASP A 204 -0.08 7.64 -11.54
C ASP A 204 1.28 8.03 -10.98
N SER A 205 1.78 7.22 -10.03
CA SER A 205 3.04 7.54 -9.33
C SER A 205 4.25 7.60 -10.26
N ALA A 206 4.26 6.87 -11.38
CA ALA A 206 5.36 6.92 -12.35
C ALA A 206 5.32 8.24 -13.13
N GLU A 207 4.14 8.71 -13.51
CA GLU A 207 3.97 10.02 -14.16
C GLU A 207 4.31 11.17 -13.21
N THR A 208 3.86 11.10 -11.94
CA THR A 208 4.23 12.08 -10.90
C THR A 208 5.76 12.13 -10.72
N LEU A 209 6.43 10.98 -10.65
CA LEU A 209 7.90 10.92 -10.54
C LEU A 209 8.62 11.47 -11.78
N ALA A 210 8.11 11.19 -12.98
CA ALA A 210 8.66 11.78 -14.20
C ALA A 210 8.43 13.29 -14.25
N GLY A 211 7.27 13.76 -13.78
CA GLY A 211 6.94 15.17 -13.67
C GLY A 211 7.89 15.91 -12.73
N LEU A 212 8.11 15.40 -11.51
CA LEU A 212 8.96 16.07 -10.52
C LEU A 212 10.42 16.18 -10.96
N ARG A 213 10.92 15.21 -11.73
CA ARG A 213 12.29 15.22 -12.25
C ARG A 213 12.55 16.32 -13.27
N ARG A 214 11.49 16.78 -13.97
CA ARG A 214 11.52 17.92 -14.89
C ARG A 214 11.34 19.28 -14.21
N GLY A 215 11.30 19.31 -12.87
CA GLY A 215 11.11 20.53 -12.09
C GLY A 215 9.64 20.83 -11.79
N HIS A 216 9.30 22.11 -11.68
CA HIS A 216 7.95 22.56 -11.32
C HIS A 216 6.90 22.16 -12.36
N GLY A 217 5.68 21.81 -11.92
CA GLY A 217 4.62 21.44 -12.84
C GLY A 217 3.39 20.80 -12.21
N PRO A 218 2.52 20.16 -13.02
CA PRO A 218 1.25 19.62 -12.57
C PRO A 218 1.34 18.57 -11.45
N TRP A 219 2.46 17.84 -11.35
CA TRP A 219 2.71 16.80 -10.34
C TRP A 219 2.58 17.32 -8.90
N GLU A 220 2.75 18.62 -8.68
CA GLU A 220 2.60 19.24 -7.36
C GLU A 220 1.18 19.08 -6.80
N ASN A 221 0.18 18.87 -7.66
CA ASN A 221 -1.20 18.59 -7.26
C ASN A 221 -1.46 17.10 -6.97
N ASP A 222 -0.58 16.20 -7.44
CA ASP A 222 -0.72 14.75 -7.23
C ASP A 222 -0.30 14.32 -5.82
N VAL A 223 0.36 15.21 -5.07
CA VAL A 223 0.90 14.96 -3.74
C VAL A 223 0.33 15.97 -2.74
N PRO A 224 0.31 15.64 -1.43
CA PRO A 224 -0.07 16.62 -0.42
C PRO A 224 0.81 17.88 -0.51
N ALA A 225 0.25 19.07 -0.29
CA ALA A 225 0.98 20.33 -0.45
C ALA A 225 2.30 20.39 0.37
N GLY A 226 2.28 19.86 1.60
CA GLY A 226 3.48 19.76 2.42
C GLY A 226 4.54 18.77 1.90
N VAL A 227 4.14 17.76 1.13
CA VAL A 227 5.04 16.84 0.42
C VAL A 227 5.68 17.54 -0.77
N ALA A 228 4.89 18.25 -1.60
CA ALA A 228 5.41 19.03 -2.73
C ALA A 228 6.48 20.03 -2.27
N GLN A 229 6.15 20.82 -1.24
CA GLN A 229 7.08 21.79 -0.66
C GLN A 229 8.40 21.15 -0.22
N ARG A 230 8.34 20.02 0.52
CA ARG A 230 9.55 19.32 0.98
C ARG A 230 10.39 18.77 -0.16
N ILE A 231 9.75 18.24 -1.21
CA ILE A 231 10.44 17.74 -2.40
C ILE A 231 11.21 18.88 -3.09
N ILE A 232 10.55 20.02 -3.29
CA ILE A 232 11.14 21.20 -3.95
C ILE A 232 12.29 21.79 -3.11
N GLU A 233 12.03 22.10 -1.84
CA GLU A 233 12.99 22.78 -0.96
C GLU A 233 14.27 21.96 -0.74
N ARG A 234 14.13 20.64 -0.61
CA ARG A 234 15.25 19.74 -0.32
C ARG A 234 15.75 18.97 -1.54
N ARG A 235 15.21 19.27 -2.73
CA ARG A 235 15.52 18.62 -4.01
C ARG A 235 15.47 17.09 -3.93
N LEU A 236 14.43 16.55 -3.28
CA LEU A 236 14.29 15.10 -3.05
C LEU A 236 13.91 14.36 -4.32
N LEU A 237 14.18 13.05 -4.34
CA LEU A 237 13.75 12.10 -5.39
C LEU A 237 14.18 12.47 -6.83
N GLY A 238 15.21 13.32 -6.95
CA GLY A 238 15.69 13.84 -8.23
C GLY A 238 14.88 15.04 -8.76
N PHE A 239 14.27 15.86 -7.91
CA PHE A 239 13.62 17.08 -8.36
C PHE A 239 14.55 17.94 -9.21
N ASP A 240 14.09 18.32 -10.40
CA ASP A 240 14.82 19.20 -11.33
C ASP A 240 16.22 18.64 -11.66
N SER A 241 16.29 17.35 -11.98
CA SER A 241 17.53 16.65 -12.33
C SER A 241 17.68 16.34 -13.83
N GLU A 242 16.60 16.53 -14.60
CA GLU A 242 16.55 16.32 -16.06
C GLU A 242 16.71 17.61 -16.86
#